data_AF-A0A1U8AIX9-F1
#
_entry.id   AF-A0A1U8AIX9-F1
#
_cell.length_a   1.000
_cell.length_b   1.000
_cell.length_c   1.000
_cell.angle_alpha   90.00
_cell.angle_beta   90.00
_cell.angle_gamma   90.00
#
_symmetry.space_group_name_H-M   'P 1'
#
loop_
_entity.id
_entity.type
_entity.pdbx_description
1 polymer ?
#
loop_
_entity_poly.entity_id
_entity_poly.type
_entity_poly.pdbx_seq_one_letter_code
_entity_poly.pdbx_strand_id
1 'polypeptide(L)'
;MEGVQMEELTSGASGRLIPVFRDLRRIVLSWRSLRRFFIFIQSFFLWFLLLLPRNRFSSSSSPSSSSSPSKSSRRVLVFRRDVEDALRRRALAEGLEMFSEAEDENVCRWSTSMFFGASRNALFSRSWFPVSGEVKGIMIIIHGLNEHGGRYAHFAKQLTSCNFGVYAMDWIGHGGSDGLHGYVPSLDHVVADTGAFLEKIRLDNPGIPCFLFGHSTGGAVVLKAASYPRIESMLEGIVLTSPALRVKPAHPIVGVVAPLLSLVAPKLQFKGANKRGIPVSRDPAAMVAKYTDPLVYTGPIRVRTGHEILRISSYLLRNMKSITVPFLVLHGTADRVTDPLASQDLYNNAASEFKDIKLYDGFLHDLLFEPEREEIAGDIINWMEKRLQAQPNLRKDNFW
;
A
#
# COMPACT_ATOMS: atom_id res chain seq x y z
N MET A 1 43.45 21.20 -66.57
CA MET A 1 43.26 19.94 -67.32
C MET A 1 42.33 19.09 -66.47
N GLU A 2 41.05 19.42 -66.50
CA GLU A 2 40.03 18.89 -67.44
C GLU A 2 39.64 17.45 -67.10
N GLY A 3 38.36 17.30 -66.80
CA GLY A 3 37.70 16.04 -66.46
C GLY A 3 36.19 16.22 -66.27
N VAL A 4 35.57 16.88 -67.25
CA VAL A 4 34.21 16.70 -67.79
C VAL A 4 32.97 16.81 -66.87
N GLN A 5 32.07 17.69 -67.32
CA GLN A 5 30.71 18.01 -66.87
C GLN A 5 29.64 17.11 -67.53
N MET A 6 28.54 16.93 -66.77
CA MET A 6 27.12 16.82 -67.16
C MET A 6 26.69 15.58 -67.98
N GLU A 7 25.55 14.92 -67.68
CA GLU A 7 24.22 15.53 -67.72
C GLU A 7 23.18 14.90 -66.77
N GLU A 8 22.23 15.76 -66.36
CA GLU A 8 21.02 15.48 -65.60
C GLU A 8 19.94 14.85 -66.50
N LEU A 9 19.16 13.92 -65.93
CA LEU A 9 17.76 13.76 -66.32
C LEU A 9 16.90 13.74 -65.06
N THR A 10 16.13 14.81 -64.90
CA THR A 10 15.04 14.95 -63.93
C THR A 10 13.72 14.51 -64.57
N SER A 11 12.89 13.82 -63.81
CA SER A 11 11.45 14.09 -63.66
C SER A 11 11.06 13.48 -62.30
N GLY A 12 10.66 14.26 -61.29
CA GLY A 12 9.29 14.74 -61.07
C GLY A 12 8.39 13.57 -60.64
N ALA A 13 7.84 13.44 -59.44
CA ALA A 13 7.49 14.42 -58.43
C ALA A 13 7.21 13.75 -57.05
N SER A 14 7.00 14.59 -56.04
CA SER A 14 6.66 14.32 -54.64
C SER A 14 7.86 14.09 -53.69
N GLY A 15 8.54 15.20 -53.39
CA GLY A 15 9.36 15.34 -52.19
C GLY A 15 8.48 15.47 -50.94
N ARG A 16 8.83 14.69 -49.90
CA ARG A 16 8.72 15.02 -48.47
C ARG A 16 9.37 13.90 -47.65
N LEU A 17 10.68 14.01 -47.43
CA LEU A 17 11.36 13.31 -46.35
C LEU A 17 11.09 14.09 -45.05
N ILE A 18 10.56 13.37 -44.05
CA ILE A 18 10.16 13.90 -42.74
C ILE A 18 11.42 14.25 -41.93
N PRO A 19 11.58 15.49 -41.44
CA PRO A 19 12.75 15.89 -40.67
C PRO A 19 12.58 15.54 -39.19
N VAL A 20 12.84 14.29 -38.80
CA VAL A 20 12.76 13.88 -37.36
C VAL A 20 14.04 14.24 -36.58
N PHE A 21 15.14 14.60 -37.24
CA PHE A 21 16.43 14.80 -36.56
C PHE A 21 16.90 16.25 -36.40
N ARG A 22 16.01 17.26 -36.53
CA ARG A 22 16.39 18.68 -36.34
C ARG A 22 15.79 19.40 -35.12
N ASP A 23 14.94 18.72 -34.33
CA ASP A 23 14.25 19.36 -33.19
C ASP A 23 14.77 18.93 -31.80
N LEU A 24 15.71 17.97 -31.72
CA LEU A 24 16.32 17.54 -30.45
C LEU A 24 17.36 18.52 -29.86
N ARG A 25 17.59 19.67 -30.52
CA ARG A 25 18.42 20.77 -29.99
C ARG A 25 17.64 22.03 -29.59
N ARG A 26 16.30 21.99 -29.56
CA ARG A 26 15.45 23.10 -29.09
C ARG A 26 14.43 22.68 -28.03
N ILE A 27 14.90 21.96 -27.00
CA ILE A 27 14.24 21.98 -25.68
C ILE A 27 15.09 22.83 -24.74
N VAL A 28 15.34 24.08 -25.16
CA VAL A 28 15.60 25.13 -24.19
C VAL A 28 14.21 25.54 -23.72
N LEU A 29 13.89 25.25 -22.46
CA LEU A 29 12.71 25.76 -21.78
C LEU A 29 12.68 27.28 -21.98
N SER A 30 11.94 27.73 -22.99
CA SER A 30 11.76 29.14 -23.27
C SER A 30 11.29 29.81 -21.99
N TRP A 31 11.92 30.92 -21.61
CA TRP A 31 11.50 31.72 -20.45
C TRP A 31 10.00 32.04 -20.50
N ARG A 32 9.41 32.10 -21.70
CA ARG A 32 7.97 32.26 -21.90
C ARG A 32 7.16 31.03 -21.50
N SER A 33 7.65 29.81 -21.76
CA SER A 33 7.00 28.57 -21.31
C SER A 33 7.12 28.38 -19.80
N LEU A 34 8.29 28.70 -19.22
CA LEU A 34 8.47 28.70 -17.77
C LEU A 34 7.52 29.71 -17.10
N ARG A 35 7.46 30.93 -17.65
CA ARG A 35 6.57 31.99 -17.15
C ARG A 35 5.10 31.60 -17.26
N ARG A 36 4.66 30.96 -18.35
CA ARG A 36 3.28 30.44 -18.47
C ARG A 36 2.99 29.34 -17.46
N PHE A 37 3.95 28.45 -17.20
CA PHE A 37 3.83 27.42 -16.17
C PHE A 37 3.72 28.02 -14.76
N PHE A 38 4.55 29.02 -14.44
CA PHE A 38 4.45 29.75 -13.17
C PHE A 38 3.15 30.53 -13.03
N ILE A 39 2.68 31.20 -14.09
CA ILE A 39 1.38 31.89 -14.09
C ILE A 39 0.23 30.88 -13.90
N PHE A 40 0.32 29.70 -14.51
CA PHE A 40 -0.66 28.63 -14.33
C PHE A 40 -0.69 28.14 -12.88
N ILE A 41 0.48 27.87 -12.28
CA ILE A 41 0.59 27.49 -10.86
C ILE A 41 0.03 28.59 -9.96
N GLN A 42 0.40 29.85 -10.21
CA GLN A 42 -0.06 30.98 -9.41
C GLN A 42 -1.56 31.21 -9.54
N SER A 43 -2.11 31.07 -10.74
CA SER A 43 -3.55 31.20 -11.01
C SER A 43 -4.33 30.07 -10.37
N PHE A 44 -3.81 28.83 -10.43
CA PHE A 44 -4.39 27.68 -9.75
C PHE A 44 -4.35 27.85 -8.23
N PHE A 45 -3.25 28.36 -7.68
CA PHE A 45 -3.10 28.67 -6.25
C PHE A 45 -4.09 29.76 -5.80
N LEU A 46 -4.24 30.83 -6.59
CA LEU A 46 -5.21 31.91 -6.33
C LEU A 46 -6.66 31.41 -6.42
N TRP A 47 -6.97 30.59 -7.43
CA TRP A 47 -8.28 29.96 -7.57
C TRP A 47 -8.58 29.00 -6.40
N PHE A 48 -7.59 28.24 -5.95
CA PHE A 48 -7.69 27.37 -4.78
C PHE A 48 -7.91 28.16 -3.48
N LEU A 49 -7.25 29.31 -3.31
CA LEU A 49 -7.49 30.21 -2.19
C LEU A 49 -8.92 30.77 -2.16
N LEU A 50 -9.58 30.91 -3.32
CA LEU A 50 -10.98 31.33 -3.41
C LEU A 50 -11.97 30.21 -3.05
N LEU A 51 -11.56 28.94 -3.14
CA LEU A 51 -12.36 27.78 -2.73
C LEU A 51 -12.24 27.44 -1.24
N LEU A 52 -11.28 28.04 -0.52
CA LEU A 52 -11.25 28.00 0.93
C LEU A 52 -12.45 28.82 1.47
N PRO A 53 -13.17 28.36 2.50
CA PRO A 53 -14.29 29.11 3.07
C PRO A 53 -13.83 30.50 3.50
N ARG A 54 -14.29 31.54 2.81
CA ARG A 54 -14.17 32.91 3.29
C ARG A 54 -15.10 33.06 4.48
N ASN A 55 -14.54 33.06 5.70
CA ASN A 55 -15.27 33.58 6.85
C ASN A 55 -15.74 35.00 6.51
N ARG A 56 -17.04 35.16 6.32
CA ARG A 56 -17.67 36.47 6.21
C ARG A 56 -17.48 37.16 7.56
N PHE A 57 -16.59 38.14 7.61
CA PHE A 57 -16.64 39.14 8.69
C PHE A 57 -17.90 39.98 8.44
N SER A 58 -18.98 39.68 9.16
CA SER A 58 -20.06 40.64 9.34
C SER A 58 -19.64 41.62 10.42
N SER A 59 -19.60 42.90 10.06
CA SER A 59 -19.50 44.00 11.01
C SER A 59 -20.83 44.13 11.77
N SER A 60 -20.86 43.68 13.02
CA SER A 60 -21.81 44.19 14.01
C SER A 60 -21.19 44.09 15.40
N SER A 61 -21.05 45.25 16.02
CA SER A 61 -20.53 45.55 17.35
C SER A 61 -21.23 44.80 18.48
N SER A 62 -20.45 44.14 19.35
CA SER A 62 -20.61 44.04 20.82
C SER A 62 -19.43 43.24 21.42
N PRO A 63 -18.85 43.64 22.57
CA PRO A 63 -17.69 42.95 23.14
C PRO A 63 -18.15 41.82 24.07
N SER A 64 -18.00 40.57 23.63
CA SER A 64 -17.97 39.42 24.53
C SER A 64 -16.71 38.61 24.25
N SER A 65 -15.83 38.57 25.25
CA SER A 65 -14.55 37.88 25.26
C SER A 65 -14.69 36.38 24.94
N SER A 66 -14.36 36.01 23.72
CA SER A 66 -13.87 34.66 23.41
C SER A 66 -12.66 34.81 22.49
N SER A 67 -11.48 34.60 23.06
CA SER A 67 -10.22 34.67 22.34
C SER A 67 -10.17 33.52 21.34
N SER A 68 -10.18 33.85 20.05
CA SER A 68 -9.88 32.90 18.99
C SER A 68 -8.45 32.38 19.20
N PRO A 69 -8.22 31.05 19.31
CA PRO A 69 -6.88 30.55 19.62
C PRO A 69 -5.91 30.90 18.49
N SER A 70 -4.72 31.36 18.88
CA SER A 70 -3.61 31.67 17.97
C SER A 70 -3.21 30.44 17.13
N LYS A 71 -2.56 30.64 15.97
CA LYS A 71 -2.13 29.53 15.10
C LYS A 71 -1.27 28.49 15.83
N SER A 72 -0.48 28.92 16.82
CA SER A 72 0.31 28.03 17.68
C SER A 72 -0.57 27.19 18.60
N SER A 73 -1.51 27.82 19.32
CA SER A 73 -2.47 27.14 20.19
C SER A 73 -3.36 26.14 19.42
N ARG A 74 -3.78 26.48 18.20
CA ARG A 74 -4.53 25.55 17.32
C ARG A 74 -3.72 24.33 16.90
N ARG A 75 -2.41 24.48 16.60
CA ARG A 75 -1.54 23.34 16.25
C ARG A 75 -1.36 22.39 17.43
N VAL A 76 -1.15 22.94 18.63
CA VAL A 76 -1.05 22.15 19.88
C VAL A 76 -2.36 21.40 20.16
N LEU A 77 -3.51 22.05 19.97
CA LEU A 77 -4.82 21.41 20.14
C LEU A 77 -5.07 20.27 19.15
N VAL A 78 -4.76 20.46 17.86
CA VAL A 78 -4.90 19.42 16.83
C VAL A 78 -3.97 18.24 17.11
N PHE A 79 -2.73 18.52 17.53
CA PHE A 79 -1.77 17.47 17.90
C PHE A 79 -2.28 16.63 19.09
N ARG A 80 -2.85 17.27 20.13
CA ARG A 80 -3.47 16.55 21.26
C ARG A 80 -4.62 15.66 20.81
N ARG A 81 -5.48 16.14 19.91
CA ARG A 81 -6.61 15.36 19.39
C ARG A 81 -6.15 14.14 18.57
N ASP A 82 -5.11 14.28 17.75
CA ASP A 82 -4.55 13.16 16.96
C ASP A 82 -4.00 12.06 17.90
N VAL A 83 -3.35 12.45 19.01
CA VAL A 83 -2.82 11.52 20.03
C VAL A 83 -3.94 10.84 20.82
N GLU A 84 -4.95 11.61 21.26
CA GLU A 84 -6.12 11.06 21.96
C GLU A 84 -6.89 10.04 21.10
N ASP A 85 -7.07 10.34 19.81
CA ASP A 85 -7.67 9.40 18.85
C ASP A 85 -6.83 8.12 18.70
N ALA A 86 -5.50 8.23 18.61
CA ALA A 86 -4.63 7.08 18.55
C ALA A 86 -4.72 6.19 19.79
N LEU A 87 -4.76 6.78 20.99
CA LEU A 87 -4.95 6.04 22.24
C LEU A 87 -6.33 5.36 22.30
N ARG A 88 -7.39 6.04 21.85
CA ARG A 88 -8.74 5.46 21.78
C ARG A 88 -8.78 4.26 20.82
N ARG A 89 -8.19 4.40 19.62
CA ARG A 89 -8.11 3.30 18.65
C ARG A 89 -7.28 2.14 19.19
N ARG A 90 -6.20 2.41 19.92
CA ARG A 90 -5.41 1.36 20.59
C ARG A 90 -6.24 0.57 21.60
N ALA A 91 -6.97 1.26 22.47
CA ALA A 91 -7.85 0.58 23.44
C ALA A 91 -8.92 -0.28 22.74
N LEU A 92 -9.51 0.22 21.64
CA LEU A 92 -10.44 -0.58 20.82
C LEU A 92 -9.74 -1.78 20.15
N ALA A 93 -8.50 -1.61 19.70
CA ALA A 93 -7.70 -2.67 19.10
C ALA A 93 -7.30 -3.78 20.09
N GLU A 94 -7.09 -3.43 21.36
CA GLU A 94 -6.83 -4.33 22.49
C GLU A 94 -8.09 -5.07 22.94
N GLY A 95 -9.23 -4.39 22.97
CA GLY A 95 -10.53 -4.97 23.37
C GLY A 95 -11.27 -5.73 22.27
N LEU A 96 -10.65 -5.91 21.09
CA LEU A 96 -11.27 -6.64 19.98
C LEU A 96 -11.13 -8.14 20.26
N GLU A 97 -12.24 -8.79 20.63
CA GLU A 97 -12.28 -10.23 20.81
C GLU A 97 -11.97 -10.92 19.48
N MET A 98 -10.86 -11.67 19.46
CA MET A 98 -10.32 -12.26 18.24
C MET A 98 -10.98 -13.60 17.90
N PHE A 99 -11.45 -14.33 18.92
CA PHE A 99 -12.19 -15.61 18.83
C PHE A 99 -13.15 -15.74 20.01
N SER A 100 -14.22 -16.54 19.87
CA SER A 100 -15.11 -16.86 20.99
C SER A 100 -14.46 -17.90 21.93
N GLU A 101 -14.42 -17.61 23.22
CA GLU A 101 -13.74 -18.43 24.26
C GLU A 101 -14.21 -19.90 24.31
N ALA A 102 -15.47 -20.20 23.92
CA ALA A 102 -16.07 -21.52 24.13
C ALA A 102 -15.67 -22.63 23.11
N GLU A 103 -15.19 -22.28 21.91
CA GLU A 103 -14.85 -23.26 20.86
C GLU A 103 -13.36 -23.25 20.47
N ASP A 104 -12.62 -22.17 20.76
CA ASP A 104 -11.34 -21.86 20.09
C ASP A 104 -10.09 -21.85 20.97
N GLU A 105 -10.23 -21.95 22.30
CA GLU A 105 -9.07 -22.03 23.23
C GLU A 105 -8.15 -23.22 22.93
N ASN A 106 -8.67 -24.27 22.29
CA ASN A 106 -7.92 -25.47 21.95
C ASN A 106 -7.11 -25.36 20.64
N VAL A 107 -7.31 -24.32 19.82
CA VAL A 107 -6.71 -24.24 18.47
C VAL A 107 -5.57 -23.22 18.40
N CYS A 108 -5.74 -22.03 18.98
CA CYS A 108 -4.78 -20.93 18.81
C CYS A 108 -4.61 -20.08 20.08
N ARG A 109 -3.36 -19.81 20.48
CA ARG A 109 -3.02 -18.74 21.43
C ARG A 109 -2.83 -17.43 20.68
N TRP A 110 -3.43 -16.35 21.15
CA TRP A 110 -3.23 -15.03 20.56
C TRP A 110 -2.73 -14.03 21.60
N SER A 111 -2.03 -13.00 21.14
CA SER A 111 -1.61 -11.88 22.00
C SER A 111 -1.47 -10.59 21.21
N THR A 112 -1.42 -9.47 21.92
CA THR A 112 -1.19 -8.14 21.37
C THR A 112 0.13 -7.59 21.89
N SER A 113 0.87 -6.86 21.07
CA SER A 113 2.10 -6.22 21.51
C SER A 113 2.36 -4.92 20.77
N MET A 114 3.18 -4.06 21.38
CA MET A 114 3.65 -2.83 20.77
C MET A 114 5.06 -3.02 20.21
N PHE A 115 5.26 -2.58 18.98
CA PHE A 115 6.54 -2.52 18.30
C PHE A 115 6.90 -1.06 18.04
N PHE A 116 8.13 -0.65 18.33
CA PHE A 116 8.61 0.68 17.98
C PHE A 116 9.32 0.62 16.64
N GLY A 117 8.70 1.17 15.60
CA GLY A 117 9.23 1.16 14.24
C GLY A 117 10.55 1.94 14.09
N ALA A 118 11.11 1.94 12.89
CA ALA A 118 12.34 2.67 12.55
C ALA A 118 12.23 4.18 12.84
N SER A 119 11.01 4.73 12.76
CA SER A 119 10.72 6.13 13.11
C SER A 119 10.32 6.34 14.58
N ARG A 120 10.48 5.33 15.45
CA ARG A 120 10.10 5.33 16.89
C ARG A 120 8.62 5.58 17.18
N ASN A 121 7.75 5.42 16.19
CA ASN A 121 6.30 5.40 16.41
C ASN A 121 5.90 4.07 17.05
N ALA A 122 4.90 4.09 17.93
CA ALA A 122 4.36 2.88 18.52
C ALA A 122 3.36 2.24 17.55
N LEU A 123 3.74 1.07 17.04
CA LEU A 123 2.98 0.26 16.09
C LEU A 123 2.36 -0.92 16.83
N PHE A 124 1.03 -1.02 16.74
CA PHE A 124 0.27 -2.11 17.33
C PHE A 124 0.45 -3.38 16.48
N SER A 125 0.58 -4.52 17.15
CA SER A 125 0.69 -5.80 16.48
C SER A 125 -0.10 -6.87 17.21
N ARG A 126 -0.53 -7.86 16.46
CA ARG A 126 -1.22 -9.06 16.95
C ARG A 126 -0.42 -10.28 16.56
N SER A 127 -0.48 -11.31 17.38
CA SER A 127 0.10 -12.61 17.06
C SER A 127 -0.87 -13.74 17.35
N TRP A 128 -0.73 -14.83 16.60
CA TRP A 128 -1.50 -16.05 16.69
C TRP A 128 -0.55 -17.23 16.51
N PHE A 129 -0.57 -18.16 17.45
CA PHE A 129 0.30 -19.33 17.42
C PHE A 129 -0.49 -20.60 17.74
N PRO A 130 -0.15 -21.72 17.11
CA PRO A 130 -0.79 -23.00 17.42
C PRO A 130 -0.58 -23.35 18.91
N VAL A 131 -1.62 -23.90 19.55
CA VAL A 131 -1.55 -24.32 20.97
C VAL A 131 -0.62 -25.51 21.16
N SER A 132 -0.56 -26.38 20.15
CA SER A 132 0.23 -27.62 20.09
C SER A 132 0.83 -27.82 18.71
N GLY A 133 1.91 -28.61 18.61
CA GLY A 133 2.60 -28.88 17.35
C GLY A 133 3.80 -27.95 17.13
N GLU A 134 4.70 -28.38 16.26
CA GLU A 134 5.88 -27.59 15.88
C GLU A 134 5.49 -26.54 14.84
N VAL A 135 5.87 -25.28 15.09
CA VAL A 135 5.62 -24.18 14.17
C VAL A 135 6.52 -24.34 12.94
N LYS A 136 5.90 -24.64 11.79
CA LYS A 136 6.62 -24.92 10.54
C LYS A 136 7.10 -23.66 9.83
N GLY A 137 6.45 -22.53 10.09
CA GLY A 137 6.75 -21.24 9.49
C GLY A 137 5.91 -20.14 10.10
N ILE A 138 6.28 -18.89 9.84
CA ILE A 138 5.59 -17.70 10.33
C ILE A 138 5.13 -16.84 9.16
N MET A 139 3.85 -16.46 9.16
CA MET A 139 3.28 -15.49 8.24
C MET A 139 3.18 -14.10 8.90
N ILE A 140 3.74 -13.08 8.25
CA ILE A 140 3.66 -11.69 8.72
C ILE A 140 2.74 -10.89 7.79
N ILE A 141 1.61 -10.45 8.30
CA ILE A 141 0.53 -9.78 7.56
C ILE A 141 0.71 -8.26 7.62
N ILE A 142 0.79 -7.65 6.43
CA ILE A 142 0.73 -6.21 6.20
C ILE A 142 -0.59 -5.88 5.50
N HIS A 143 -1.52 -5.31 6.26
CA HIS A 143 -2.89 -5.06 5.80
C HIS A 143 -3.00 -3.96 4.73
N GLY A 144 -4.15 -3.91 4.05
CA GLY A 144 -4.48 -2.89 3.05
C GLY A 144 -4.70 -1.49 3.64
N LEU A 145 -4.82 -0.50 2.75
CA LEU A 145 -5.09 0.89 3.16
C LEU A 145 -6.42 0.98 3.91
N ASN A 146 -6.46 1.79 4.96
CA ASN A 146 -7.63 2.10 5.79
C ASN A 146 -8.16 0.93 6.62
N GLU A 147 -7.50 -0.22 6.65
CA GLU A 147 -7.86 -1.37 7.47
C GLU A 147 -6.94 -1.51 8.70
N HIS A 148 -6.90 -2.70 9.31
CA HIS A 148 -5.97 -3.08 10.37
C HIS A 148 -5.79 -4.62 10.38
N GLY A 149 -4.77 -5.11 11.08
CA GLY A 149 -4.40 -6.52 11.15
C GLY A 149 -5.44 -7.41 11.84
N GLY A 150 -6.29 -6.84 12.71
CA GLY A 150 -7.36 -7.58 13.40
C GLY A 150 -8.38 -8.21 12.45
N ARG A 151 -8.59 -7.62 11.26
CA ARG A 151 -9.52 -8.17 10.26
C ARG A 151 -9.09 -9.50 9.65
N TYR A 152 -7.84 -9.89 9.85
CA TYR A 152 -7.27 -11.13 9.33
C TYR A 152 -7.32 -12.27 10.37
N ALA A 153 -8.05 -12.11 11.48
CA ALA A 153 -8.17 -13.14 12.53
C ALA A 153 -8.66 -14.49 12.00
N HIS A 154 -9.66 -14.50 11.11
CA HIS A 154 -10.14 -15.73 10.47
C HIS A 154 -9.05 -16.42 9.67
N PHE A 155 -8.30 -15.67 8.86
CA PHE A 155 -7.18 -16.21 8.09
C PHE A 155 -6.04 -16.69 8.99
N ALA A 156 -5.77 -15.98 10.08
CA ALA A 156 -4.80 -16.39 11.08
C ALA A 156 -5.19 -17.74 11.71
N LYS A 157 -6.47 -17.97 12.01
CA LYS A 157 -6.98 -19.26 12.53
C LYS A 157 -6.75 -20.42 11.56
N GLN A 158 -6.99 -20.20 10.26
CA GLN A 158 -6.74 -21.19 9.23
C GLN A 158 -5.24 -21.53 9.16
N LEU A 159 -4.36 -20.52 9.18
CA LEU A 159 -2.91 -20.70 9.21
C LEU A 159 -2.44 -21.46 10.47
N THR A 160 -2.93 -21.10 11.65
CA THR A 160 -2.54 -21.77 12.90
C THR A 160 -3.01 -23.22 12.95
N SER A 161 -4.15 -23.53 12.34
CA SER A 161 -4.64 -24.92 12.22
C SER A 161 -3.72 -25.79 11.36
N CYS A 162 -2.87 -25.17 10.53
CA CYS A 162 -1.83 -25.83 9.72
C CYS A 162 -0.43 -25.72 10.35
N ASN A 163 -0.33 -25.33 11.62
CA ASN A 163 0.91 -25.11 12.38
C ASN A 163 1.80 -23.96 11.85
N PHE A 164 1.18 -22.91 11.31
CA PHE A 164 1.88 -21.65 11.04
C PHE A 164 1.65 -20.65 12.17
N GLY A 165 2.71 -19.97 12.61
CA GLY A 165 2.59 -18.78 13.44
C GLY A 165 2.19 -17.58 12.58
N VAL A 166 1.48 -16.62 13.16
CA VAL A 166 1.03 -15.43 12.43
C VAL A 166 1.31 -14.19 13.25
N TYR A 167 1.83 -13.16 12.61
CA TYR A 167 1.85 -11.80 13.13
C TYR A 167 1.11 -10.88 12.17
N ALA A 168 0.41 -9.87 12.69
CA ALA A 168 -0.16 -8.80 11.88
C ALA A 168 0.20 -7.45 12.50
N MET A 169 0.77 -6.55 11.71
CA MET A 169 1.15 -5.21 12.15
C MET A 169 0.14 -4.18 11.64
N ASP A 170 -0.41 -3.39 12.56
CA ASP A 170 -1.11 -2.15 12.22
C ASP A 170 -0.04 -1.11 11.89
N TRP A 171 0.03 -0.61 10.67
CA TRP A 171 1.04 0.37 10.29
C TRP A 171 0.57 1.80 10.58
N ILE A 172 1.50 2.76 10.53
CA ILE A 172 1.26 4.15 10.97
C ILE A 172 -0.06 4.73 10.41
N GLY A 173 -0.84 5.36 11.30
CA GLY A 173 -2.14 5.97 10.97
C GLY A 173 -3.30 4.98 10.83
N HIS A 174 -3.13 3.72 11.22
CA HIS A 174 -4.14 2.66 11.10
C HIS A 174 -4.26 1.84 12.39
N GLY A 175 -5.40 1.16 12.56
CA GLY A 175 -5.64 0.24 13.67
C GLY A 175 -5.30 0.82 15.05
N GLY A 176 -4.59 0.06 15.88
CA GLY A 176 -4.13 0.50 17.20
C GLY A 176 -2.83 1.34 17.21
N SER A 177 -2.30 1.66 16.03
CA SER A 177 -1.00 2.34 15.89
C SER A 177 -1.11 3.85 16.00
N ASP A 178 0.03 4.46 16.34
CA ASP A 178 0.19 5.91 16.38
C ASP A 178 -0.15 6.59 15.04
N GLY A 179 -0.25 7.91 15.09
CA GLY A 179 -0.45 8.76 13.91
C GLY A 179 -1.91 9.12 13.65
N LEU A 180 -2.09 10.07 12.73
CA LEU A 180 -3.43 10.55 12.34
C LEU A 180 -4.16 9.46 11.53
N HIS A 181 -5.39 9.13 11.91
CA HIS A 181 -6.16 8.07 11.25
C HIS A 181 -6.33 8.33 9.73
N GLY A 182 -5.99 7.32 8.93
CA GLY A 182 -5.98 7.36 7.46
C GLY A 182 -4.85 8.20 6.84
N TYR A 183 -3.85 8.64 7.63
CA TYR A 183 -2.73 9.44 7.15
C TYR A 183 -1.42 8.67 7.19
N VAL A 184 -0.79 8.53 6.01
CA VAL A 184 0.52 7.92 5.86
C VAL A 184 1.52 8.99 5.42
N PRO A 185 2.53 9.35 6.23
CA PRO A 185 3.51 10.36 5.85
C PRO A 185 4.45 9.88 4.74
N SER A 186 4.80 8.60 4.73
CA SER A 186 5.66 7.98 3.72
C SER A 186 5.45 6.47 3.71
N LEU A 187 5.20 5.88 2.54
CA LEU A 187 5.17 4.41 2.41
C LEU A 187 6.58 3.80 2.50
N ASP A 188 7.65 4.59 2.29
CA ASP A 188 9.01 4.08 2.52
C ASP A 188 9.29 3.85 4.00
N HIS A 189 8.65 4.63 4.89
CA HIS A 189 8.75 4.38 6.33
C HIS A 189 8.04 3.07 6.70
N VAL A 190 6.90 2.78 6.07
CA VAL A 190 6.16 1.53 6.28
C VAL A 190 6.96 0.33 5.77
N VAL A 191 7.64 0.47 4.63
CA VAL A 191 8.59 -0.54 4.13
C VAL A 191 9.74 -0.77 5.10
N ALA A 192 10.32 0.30 5.66
CA ALA A 192 11.38 0.19 6.67
C ALA A 192 10.87 -0.47 7.96
N ASP A 193 9.69 -0.09 8.44
CA ASP A 193 9.04 -0.68 9.61
C ASP A 193 8.72 -2.16 9.38
N THR A 194 8.32 -2.55 8.15
CA THR A 194 8.10 -3.95 7.77
C THR A 194 9.39 -4.77 7.88
N GLY A 195 10.50 -4.25 7.37
CA GLY A 195 11.81 -4.89 7.50
C GLY A 195 12.25 -5.03 8.96
N ALA A 196 12.12 -3.97 9.75
CA ALA A 196 12.48 -3.98 11.17
C ALA A 196 11.58 -4.93 11.99
N PHE A 197 10.29 -5.03 11.65
CA PHE A 197 9.37 -5.96 12.28
C PHE A 197 9.70 -7.42 11.96
N LEU A 198 10.05 -7.71 10.70
CA LEU A 198 10.55 -9.02 10.28
C LEU A 198 11.84 -9.40 11.03
N GLU A 199 12.80 -8.47 11.17
CA GLU A 199 14.04 -8.70 11.94
C GLU A 199 13.72 -9.06 13.39
N LYS A 200 12.84 -8.29 14.04
CA LYS A 200 12.40 -8.58 15.40
C LYS A 200 11.76 -9.97 15.51
N ILE A 201 10.83 -10.30 14.62
CA ILE A 201 10.13 -11.60 14.64
C ILE A 201 11.10 -12.75 14.47
N ARG A 202 12.10 -12.62 13.59
CA ARG A 202 13.14 -13.64 13.42
C ARG A 202 14.04 -13.80 14.64
N LEU A 203 14.32 -12.71 15.36
CA LEU A 203 15.07 -12.76 16.62
C LEU A 203 14.27 -13.47 17.72
N ASP A 204 12.97 -13.19 17.79
CA ASP A 204 12.07 -13.82 18.77
C ASP A 204 11.79 -15.30 18.44
N ASN A 205 11.95 -15.71 17.18
CA ASN A 205 11.64 -17.04 16.66
C ASN A 205 12.82 -17.62 15.85
N PRO A 206 13.96 -17.91 16.49
CA PRO A 206 15.16 -18.34 15.78
C PRO A 206 14.94 -19.67 15.04
N GLY A 207 15.39 -19.72 13.78
CA GLY A 207 15.33 -20.93 12.94
C GLY A 207 13.99 -21.17 12.24
N ILE A 208 12.92 -20.47 12.61
CA ILE A 208 11.59 -20.64 12.00
C ILE A 208 11.52 -19.86 10.67
N PRO A 209 11.16 -20.52 9.55
CA PRO A 209 11.05 -19.86 8.26
C PRO A 209 9.96 -18.78 8.25
N CYS A 210 10.19 -17.64 7.59
CA CYS A 210 9.27 -16.50 7.59
C CYS A 210 8.75 -16.17 6.19
N PHE A 211 7.49 -15.77 6.11
CA PHE A 211 6.79 -15.30 4.93
C PHE A 211 6.19 -13.92 5.20
N LEU A 212 6.04 -13.10 4.15
CA LEU A 212 5.24 -11.87 4.22
C LEU A 212 3.96 -12.03 3.41
N PHE A 213 2.86 -11.56 3.97
CA PHE A 213 1.60 -11.39 3.26
C PHE A 213 1.28 -9.91 3.14
N GLY A 214 0.86 -9.48 1.96
CA GLY A 214 0.40 -8.11 1.73
C GLY A 214 -0.87 -8.06 0.91
N HIS A 215 -1.87 -7.33 1.42
CA HIS A 215 -3.11 -7.04 0.70
C HIS A 215 -3.11 -5.61 0.17
N SER A 216 -3.52 -5.38 -1.09
CA SER A 216 -3.71 -4.03 -1.65
C SER A 216 -2.46 -3.16 -1.52
N THR A 217 -2.57 -1.99 -0.86
CA THR A 217 -1.42 -1.12 -0.54
C THR A 217 -0.36 -1.85 0.30
N GLY A 218 -0.78 -2.73 1.23
CA GLY A 218 0.13 -3.61 1.97
C GLY A 218 0.88 -4.59 1.06
N GLY A 219 0.24 -5.06 -0.02
CA GLY A 219 0.89 -5.84 -1.08
C GLY A 219 2.01 -5.08 -1.80
N ALA A 220 1.80 -3.80 -2.10
CA ALA A 220 2.84 -2.95 -2.67
C ALA A 220 3.99 -2.71 -1.67
N VAL A 221 3.68 -2.52 -0.39
CA VAL A 221 4.68 -2.40 0.68
C VAL A 221 5.52 -3.67 0.79
N VAL A 222 4.89 -4.85 0.87
CA VAL A 222 5.57 -6.15 0.98
C VAL A 222 6.44 -6.41 -0.24
N LEU A 223 5.93 -6.17 -1.45
CA LEU A 223 6.70 -6.37 -2.68
C LEU A 223 7.94 -5.45 -2.71
N LYS A 224 7.79 -4.19 -2.30
CA LYS A 224 8.92 -3.26 -2.22
C LYS A 224 9.89 -3.64 -1.09
N ALA A 225 9.40 -4.09 0.06
CA ALA A 225 10.26 -4.54 1.15
C ALA A 225 11.09 -5.75 0.71
N ALA A 226 10.46 -6.74 0.09
CA ALA A 226 11.12 -7.95 -0.38
C ALA A 226 12.03 -7.74 -1.61
N SER A 227 12.02 -6.55 -2.24
CA SER A 227 13.00 -6.20 -3.28
C SER A 227 14.34 -5.74 -2.71
N TYR A 228 14.46 -5.54 -1.39
CA TYR A 228 15.73 -5.22 -0.75
C TYR A 228 16.45 -6.53 -0.37
N PRO A 229 17.70 -6.77 -0.83
CA PRO A 229 18.40 -8.04 -0.62
C PRO A 229 18.50 -8.48 0.86
N ARG A 230 18.64 -7.52 1.79
CA ARG A 230 18.67 -7.79 3.23
C ARG A 230 17.36 -8.35 3.76
N ILE A 231 16.22 -7.90 3.22
CA ILE A 231 14.89 -8.38 3.62
C ILE A 231 14.59 -9.69 2.89
N GLU A 232 14.90 -9.77 1.61
CA GLU A 232 14.74 -10.98 0.80
C GLU A 232 15.43 -12.19 1.42
N SER A 233 16.67 -12.05 1.90
CA SER A 233 17.43 -13.15 2.51
C SER A 233 16.82 -13.67 3.83
N MET A 234 15.88 -12.91 4.41
CA MET A 234 15.14 -13.30 5.61
C MET A 234 13.82 -14.01 5.32
N LEU A 235 13.46 -14.18 4.04
CA LEU A 235 12.15 -14.68 3.63
C LEU A 235 12.24 -15.99 2.85
N GLU A 236 11.25 -16.85 3.08
CA GLU A 236 10.97 -17.99 2.22
C GLU A 236 10.19 -17.59 0.98
N GLY A 237 9.31 -16.60 1.13
CA GLY A 237 8.55 -16.05 0.03
C GLY A 237 7.54 -15.00 0.49
N ILE A 238 6.87 -14.40 -0.48
CA ILE A 238 5.81 -13.42 -0.25
C ILE A 238 4.48 -13.84 -0.89
N VAL A 239 3.38 -13.49 -0.24
CA VAL A 239 2.02 -13.73 -0.73
C VAL A 239 1.33 -12.39 -0.91
N LEU A 240 0.79 -12.13 -2.10
CA LEU A 240 0.20 -10.85 -2.48
C LEU A 240 -1.25 -11.05 -2.89
N THR A 241 -2.18 -10.35 -2.25
CA THR A 241 -3.60 -10.31 -2.68
C THR A 241 -3.95 -8.94 -3.22
N SER A 242 -4.38 -8.89 -4.48
CA SER A 242 -4.80 -7.67 -5.18
C SER A 242 -3.82 -6.49 -4.98
N PRO A 243 -2.50 -6.67 -5.20
CA PRO A 243 -1.49 -5.68 -4.81
C PRO A 243 -1.68 -4.36 -5.59
N ALA A 244 -1.46 -3.22 -4.91
CA ALA A 244 -1.60 -1.88 -5.46
C ALA A 244 -0.44 -1.50 -6.42
N LEU A 245 -0.26 -2.26 -7.50
CA LEU A 245 0.77 -2.05 -8.52
C LEU A 245 0.34 -1.02 -9.55
N ARG A 246 -0.96 -1.00 -9.89
CA ARG A 246 -1.56 -0.01 -10.78
C ARG A 246 -2.90 0.45 -10.21
N VAL A 247 -2.89 1.67 -9.70
CA VAL A 247 -4.08 2.36 -9.17
C VAL A 247 -4.36 3.54 -10.09
N LYS A 248 -5.56 3.58 -10.69
CA LYS A 248 -5.95 4.69 -11.56
C LYS A 248 -6.44 5.85 -10.71
N PRO A 249 -5.84 7.05 -10.80
CA PRO A 249 -6.39 8.21 -10.12
C PRO A 249 -7.76 8.56 -10.70
N ALA A 250 -8.63 9.15 -9.87
CA ALA A 250 -9.97 9.56 -10.30
C ALA A 250 -9.94 10.57 -11.48
N HIS A 251 -8.85 11.32 -11.64
CA HIS A 251 -8.62 12.19 -12.78
C HIS A 251 -7.12 12.28 -13.10
N PRO A 252 -6.69 12.32 -14.39
CA PRO A 252 -5.27 12.40 -14.76
C PRO A 252 -4.50 13.57 -14.11
N ILE A 253 -5.19 14.70 -13.89
CA ILE A 253 -4.61 15.88 -13.23
C ILE A 253 -4.14 15.60 -11.80
N VAL A 254 -4.72 14.61 -11.13
CA VAL A 254 -4.35 14.25 -9.75
C VAL A 254 -2.90 13.78 -9.73
N GLY A 255 -2.45 13.00 -10.71
CA GLY A 255 -1.04 12.55 -10.77
C GLY A 255 -0.04 13.71 -10.90
N VAL A 256 -0.44 14.80 -11.56
CA VAL A 256 0.40 15.98 -11.80
C VAL A 256 0.41 16.93 -10.60
N VAL A 257 -0.74 17.11 -9.95
CA VAL A 257 -0.94 18.10 -8.89
C VAL A 257 -0.69 17.51 -7.49
N ALA A 258 -0.83 16.19 -7.33
CA ALA A 258 -0.64 15.50 -6.05
C ALA A 258 0.75 15.74 -5.40
N PRO A 259 1.89 15.75 -6.12
CA PRO A 259 3.19 16.02 -5.49
C PRO A 259 3.22 17.39 -4.81
N LEU A 260 2.74 18.43 -5.50
CA LEU A 260 2.71 19.80 -4.98
C LEU A 260 1.73 19.94 -3.81
N LEU A 261 0.51 19.41 -3.95
CA LEU A 261 -0.48 19.46 -2.86
C LEU A 261 -0.07 18.59 -1.67
N SER A 262 0.68 17.51 -1.89
CA SER A 262 1.20 16.67 -0.80
C SER A 262 2.22 17.42 0.07
N LEU A 263 2.92 18.40 -0.49
CA LEU A 263 3.85 19.25 0.24
C LEU A 263 3.12 20.35 1.03
N VAL A 264 2.14 20.99 0.40
CA VAL A 264 1.49 22.19 0.93
C VAL A 264 0.32 21.87 1.86
N ALA A 265 -0.45 20.82 1.55
CA ALA A 265 -1.65 20.43 2.30
C ALA A 265 -1.75 18.90 2.49
N PRO A 266 -0.72 18.23 3.06
CA PRO A 266 -0.61 16.78 3.12
C PRO A 266 -1.81 16.07 3.79
N LYS A 267 -2.33 16.65 4.86
CA LYS A 267 -3.40 16.09 5.69
C LYS A 267 -4.81 16.34 5.12
N LEU A 268 -4.92 17.17 4.06
CA LEU A 268 -6.21 17.51 3.45
C LEU A 268 -6.89 16.26 2.91
N GLN A 269 -8.18 16.12 3.19
CA GLN A 269 -9.01 15.02 2.69
C GLN A 269 -9.54 15.38 1.30
N PHE A 270 -9.22 14.58 0.30
CA PHE A 270 -9.72 14.77 -1.06
C PHE A 270 -11.08 14.10 -1.18
N LYS A 271 -12.16 14.90 -1.13
CA LYS A 271 -13.52 14.41 -1.35
C LYS A 271 -13.70 14.13 -2.85
N GLY A 272 -13.55 12.87 -3.26
CA GLY A 272 -13.95 12.43 -4.59
C GLY A 272 -15.47 12.53 -4.78
N ALA A 273 -15.92 12.60 -6.03
CA ALA A 273 -17.34 12.72 -6.39
C ALA A 273 -18.18 11.45 -6.13
N ASN A 274 -17.55 10.30 -5.82
CA ASN A 274 -18.25 9.06 -5.50
C ASN A 274 -18.71 9.05 -4.04
N LYS A 275 -20.00 9.34 -3.84
CA LYS A 275 -20.68 9.29 -2.53
C LYS A 275 -20.94 7.86 -2.02
N ARG A 276 -20.78 6.83 -2.86
CA ARG A 276 -20.86 5.40 -2.51
C ARG A 276 -19.52 4.76 -2.91
N GLY A 277 -18.84 4.12 -1.96
CA GLY A 277 -17.55 3.47 -2.21
C GLY A 277 -17.65 2.40 -3.29
N ILE A 278 -16.51 2.05 -3.90
CA ILE A 278 -16.41 0.91 -4.81
C ILE A 278 -16.56 -0.36 -3.95
N PRO A 279 -17.48 -1.30 -4.28
CA PRO A 279 -17.58 -2.55 -3.53
C PRO A 279 -16.29 -3.35 -3.65
N VAL A 280 -15.79 -3.84 -2.53
CA VAL A 280 -14.51 -4.54 -2.43
C VAL A 280 -14.66 -6.05 -2.25
N SER A 281 -15.83 -6.52 -1.84
CA SER A 281 -16.21 -7.95 -1.75
C SER A 281 -17.65 -8.14 -2.23
N ARG A 282 -17.98 -9.33 -2.75
CA ARG A 282 -19.36 -9.73 -3.09
C ARG A 282 -20.19 -10.06 -1.84
N ASP A 283 -19.54 -10.39 -0.72
CA ASP A 283 -20.22 -10.73 0.53
C ASP A 283 -20.75 -9.47 1.24
N PRO A 284 -22.09 -9.29 1.35
CA PRO A 284 -22.66 -8.16 2.07
C PRO A 284 -22.28 -8.12 3.56
N ALA A 285 -22.11 -9.27 4.21
CA ALA A 285 -21.74 -9.35 5.62
C ALA A 285 -20.31 -8.84 5.84
N ALA A 286 -19.37 -9.23 4.97
CA ALA A 286 -18.01 -8.72 4.98
C ALA A 286 -17.95 -7.20 4.76
N MET A 287 -18.80 -6.69 3.86
CA MET A 287 -18.92 -5.25 3.62
C MET A 287 -19.47 -4.50 4.85
N VAL A 288 -20.53 -5.01 5.47
CA VAL A 288 -21.07 -4.42 6.71
C VAL A 288 -19.98 -4.42 7.80
N ALA A 289 -19.36 -5.57 8.06
CA ALA A 289 -18.30 -5.69 9.05
C ALA A 289 -17.16 -4.68 8.82
N LYS A 290 -16.69 -4.53 7.57
CA LYS A 290 -15.66 -3.56 7.18
C LYS A 290 -16.05 -2.12 7.50
N TYR A 291 -17.25 -1.69 7.12
CA TYR A 291 -17.62 -0.28 7.18
C TYR A 291 -18.26 0.13 8.52
N THR A 292 -18.63 -0.81 9.38
CA THR A 292 -19.04 -0.55 10.77
C THR A 292 -17.90 -0.62 11.77
N ASP A 293 -16.74 -1.14 11.37
CA ASP A 293 -15.55 -1.27 12.22
C ASP A 293 -14.97 0.11 12.58
N PRO A 294 -14.86 0.46 13.88
CA PRO A 294 -14.34 1.76 14.31
C PRO A 294 -12.83 1.95 14.06
N LEU A 295 -12.07 0.86 13.83
CA LEU A 295 -10.65 0.90 13.49
C LEU A 295 -10.40 1.11 12.00
N VAL A 296 -11.41 0.85 11.16
CA VAL A 296 -11.36 1.11 9.71
C VAL A 296 -11.57 2.60 9.45
N TYR A 297 -10.69 3.21 8.67
CA TYR A 297 -10.84 4.60 8.27
C TYR A 297 -11.79 4.72 7.07
N THR A 298 -13.00 5.21 7.30
CA THR A 298 -14.03 5.38 6.26
C THR A 298 -14.04 6.79 5.63
N GLY A 299 -13.15 7.68 6.08
CA GLY A 299 -13.04 9.03 5.56
C GLY A 299 -12.41 9.11 4.17
N PRO A 300 -12.47 10.28 3.50
CA PRO A 300 -11.81 10.45 2.21
C PRO A 300 -10.29 10.30 2.32
N ILE A 301 -9.67 9.74 1.27
CA ILE A 301 -8.21 9.58 1.19
C ILE A 301 -7.55 10.96 1.34
N ARG A 302 -6.50 10.99 2.18
CA ARG A 302 -5.70 12.19 2.39
C ARG A 302 -4.69 12.37 1.25
N VAL A 303 -4.44 13.62 0.86
CA VAL A 303 -3.60 13.96 -0.30
C VAL A 303 -2.24 13.29 -0.24
N ARG A 304 -1.54 13.34 0.90
CA ARG A 304 -0.22 12.70 1.04
C ARG A 304 -0.30 11.19 0.88
N THR A 305 -1.26 10.54 1.53
CA THR A 305 -1.47 9.09 1.44
C THR A 305 -1.71 8.66 -0.01
N GLY A 306 -2.59 9.38 -0.74
CA GLY A 306 -2.85 9.10 -2.15
C GLY A 306 -1.61 9.31 -3.04
N HIS A 307 -0.82 10.35 -2.77
CA HIS A 307 0.44 10.59 -3.48
C HIS A 307 1.44 9.45 -3.24
N GLU A 308 1.59 8.99 -2.01
CA GLU A 308 2.49 7.89 -1.67
C GLU A 308 2.12 6.59 -2.36
N ILE A 309 0.82 6.27 -2.48
CA ILE A 309 0.33 5.10 -3.23
C ILE A 309 0.75 5.21 -4.70
N LEU A 310 0.49 6.36 -5.35
CA LEU A 310 0.92 6.56 -6.73
C LEU A 310 2.45 6.44 -6.89
N ARG A 311 3.21 6.93 -5.91
CA ARG A 311 4.68 6.88 -5.89
C ARG A 311 5.19 5.44 -5.81
N ILE A 312 4.69 4.63 -4.87
CA ILE A 312 5.12 3.23 -4.73
C ILE A 312 4.69 2.37 -5.91
N SER A 313 3.45 2.54 -6.42
CA SER A 313 2.95 1.83 -7.61
C SER A 313 3.83 2.12 -8.83
N SER A 314 4.14 3.40 -9.07
CA SER A 314 5.01 3.82 -10.19
C SER A 314 6.45 3.30 -10.04
N TYR A 315 6.97 3.21 -8.82
CA TYR A 315 8.26 2.61 -8.56
C TYR A 315 8.25 1.13 -8.90
N LEU A 316 7.28 0.36 -8.39
CA LEU A 316 7.20 -1.08 -8.59
C LEU A 316 7.02 -1.46 -10.05
N LEU A 317 6.12 -0.79 -10.78
CA LEU A 317 5.91 -1.03 -12.23
C LEU A 317 7.21 -0.88 -13.05
N ARG A 318 8.10 0.03 -12.66
CA ARG A 318 9.39 0.26 -13.34
C ARG A 318 10.47 -0.74 -12.94
N ASN A 319 10.30 -1.43 -11.82
CA ASN A 319 11.33 -2.27 -11.22
C ASN A 319 10.88 -3.74 -11.04
N MET A 320 9.80 -4.19 -11.68
CA MET A 320 9.34 -5.60 -11.56
C MET A 320 10.44 -6.62 -11.86
N LYS A 321 11.31 -6.33 -12.83
CA LYS A 321 12.43 -7.21 -13.21
C LYS A 321 13.44 -7.45 -12.11
N SER A 322 13.53 -6.59 -11.09
CA SER A 322 14.44 -6.78 -9.96
C SER A 322 13.83 -7.64 -8.85
N ILE A 323 12.59 -8.11 -9.00
CA ILE A 323 11.93 -8.97 -8.01
C ILE A 323 12.39 -10.41 -8.22
N THR A 324 13.22 -10.90 -7.31
CA THR A 324 13.78 -12.26 -7.29
C THR A 324 13.18 -13.16 -6.21
N VAL A 325 12.60 -12.56 -5.15
CA VAL A 325 11.98 -13.29 -4.04
C VAL A 325 10.91 -14.28 -4.55
N PRO A 326 10.81 -15.50 -4.00
CA PRO A 326 9.69 -16.39 -4.30
C PRO A 326 8.35 -15.74 -3.98
N PHE A 327 7.35 -15.86 -4.86
CA PHE A 327 6.04 -15.25 -4.58
C PHE A 327 4.83 -15.99 -5.14
N LEU A 328 3.69 -15.78 -4.46
CA LEU A 328 2.35 -16.06 -4.97
C LEU A 328 1.59 -14.74 -5.10
N VAL A 329 0.99 -14.49 -6.26
CA VAL A 329 0.08 -13.35 -6.46
C VAL A 329 -1.32 -13.84 -6.79
N LEU A 330 -2.30 -13.41 -6.00
CA LEU A 330 -3.72 -13.72 -6.17
C LEU A 330 -4.49 -12.44 -6.49
N HIS A 331 -5.42 -12.48 -7.45
CA HIS A 331 -6.20 -11.30 -7.83
C HIS A 331 -7.59 -11.69 -8.36
N GLY A 332 -8.63 -10.91 -8.04
CA GLY A 332 -9.94 -11.04 -8.66
C GLY A 332 -10.02 -10.36 -10.02
N THR A 333 -10.61 -11.00 -11.04
CA THR A 333 -10.70 -10.42 -12.39
C THR A 333 -11.68 -9.26 -12.49
N ALA A 334 -12.63 -9.15 -11.55
CA ALA A 334 -13.62 -8.09 -11.48
C ALA A 334 -13.24 -6.97 -10.50
N ASP A 335 -12.00 -6.95 -10.00
CA ASP A 335 -11.47 -5.90 -9.14
C ASP A 335 -11.54 -4.52 -9.85
N ARG A 336 -12.13 -3.54 -9.16
CA ARG A 336 -12.29 -2.16 -9.63
C ARG A 336 -11.39 -1.17 -8.88
N VAL A 337 -10.64 -1.63 -7.88
CA VAL A 337 -9.73 -0.85 -7.04
C VAL A 337 -8.31 -0.96 -7.58
N THR A 338 -7.83 -2.19 -7.82
CA THR A 338 -6.53 -2.47 -8.44
C THR A 338 -6.69 -3.23 -9.75
N ASP A 339 -5.72 -3.07 -10.66
CA ASP A 339 -5.78 -3.69 -11.99
C ASP A 339 -5.18 -5.11 -11.95
N PRO A 340 -5.96 -6.18 -12.20
CA PRO A 340 -5.46 -7.55 -12.23
C PRO A 340 -4.40 -7.78 -13.32
N LEU A 341 -4.43 -7.01 -14.41
CA LEU A 341 -3.38 -7.09 -15.44
C LEU A 341 -2.02 -6.66 -14.88
N ALA A 342 -1.96 -5.81 -13.87
CA ALA A 342 -0.71 -5.44 -13.22
C ALA A 342 -0.11 -6.61 -12.41
N SER A 343 -0.95 -7.49 -11.85
CA SER A 343 -0.49 -8.74 -11.24
C SER A 343 0.02 -9.73 -12.29
N GLN A 344 -0.63 -9.80 -13.45
CA GLN A 344 -0.12 -10.58 -14.57
C GLN A 344 1.22 -10.04 -15.08
N ASP A 345 1.37 -8.72 -15.18
CA ASP A 345 2.63 -8.06 -15.53
C ASP A 345 3.73 -8.39 -14.51
N LEU A 346 3.42 -8.39 -13.20
CA LEU A 346 4.36 -8.79 -12.16
C LEU A 346 4.85 -10.23 -12.40
N TYR A 347 3.92 -11.17 -12.58
CA TYR A 347 4.25 -12.57 -12.84
C TYR A 347 5.13 -12.72 -14.08
N ASN A 348 4.77 -12.06 -15.18
CA ASN A 348 5.49 -12.16 -16.44
C ASN A 348 6.91 -11.55 -16.38
N ASN A 349 7.07 -10.43 -15.67
CA ASN A 349 8.31 -9.63 -15.74
C ASN A 349 9.27 -9.86 -14.56
N ALA A 350 8.82 -10.41 -13.43
CA ALA A 350 9.70 -10.66 -12.28
C ALA A 350 10.77 -11.71 -12.59
N ALA A 351 11.97 -11.54 -12.02
CA ALA A 351 13.09 -12.47 -12.16
C ALA A 351 13.03 -13.67 -11.20
N SER A 352 12.03 -13.72 -10.32
CA SER A 352 11.81 -14.85 -9.41
C SER A 352 11.64 -16.17 -10.16
N GLU A 353 12.38 -17.19 -9.72
CA GLU A 353 12.35 -18.54 -10.27
C GLU A 353 11.20 -19.38 -9.69
N PHE A 354 10.76 -19.06 -8.46
CA PHE A 354 9.65 -19.71 -7.79
C PHE A 354 8.50 -18.71 -7.64
N LYS A 355 7.70 -18.58 -8.70
CA LYS A 355 6.56 -17.66 -8.75
C LYS A 355 5.31 -18.34 -9.27
N ASP A 356 4.17 -17.95 -8.72
CA ASP A 356 2.85 -18.42 -9.14
C ASP A 356 1.82 -17.28 -9.15
N ILE A 357 0.78 -17.44 -9.96
CA ILE A 357 -0.33 -16.49 -10.10
C ILE A 357 -1.66 -17.23 -10.17
N LYS A 358 -2.65 -16.77 -9.40
CA LYS A 358 -4.05 -17.23 -9.52
C LYS A 358 -4.99 -16.04 -9.69
N LEU A 359 -5.67 -16.00 -10.85
CA LEU A 359 -6.71 -15.02 -11.15
C LEU A 359 -8.09 -15.65 -10.93
N TYR A 360 -8.88 -15.08 -10.04
CA TYR A 360 -10.21 -15.60 -9.68
C TYR A 360 -11.29 -14.90 -10.49
N ASP A 361 -12.00 -15.65 -11.32
CA ASP A 361 -12.96 -15.07 -12.24
C ASP A 361 -14.20 -14.53 -11.52
N GLY A 362 -14.52 -13.24 -11.74
CA GLY A 362 -15.66 -12.56 -11.13
C GLY A 362 -15.44 -12.07 -9.69
N PHE A 363 -14.29 -12.36 -9.09
CA PHE A 363 -13.97 -11.94 -7.71
C PHE A 363 -13.55 -10.47 -7.70
N LEU A 364 -13.80 -9.79 -6.58
CA LEU A 364 -13.47 -8.38 -6.36
C LEU A 364 -12.12 -8.24 -5.63
N HIS A 365 -11.94 -7.16 -4.86
CA HIS A 365 -10.65 -6.71 -4.34
C HIS A 365 -10.18 -7.49 -3.10
N ASP A 366 -11.07 -7.68 -2.13
CA ASP A 366 -10.79 -8.20 -0.79
C ASP A 366 -10.92 -9.75 -0.78
N LEU A 367 -10.01 -10.46 -1.46
CA LEU A 367 -10.14 -11.92 -1.69
C LEU A 367 -10.38 -12.76 -0.43
N LEU A 368 -9.68 -12.48 0.68
CA LEU A 368 -9.88 -13.19 1.96
C LEU A 368 -11.21 -12.86 2.66
N PHE A 369 -12.02 -12.00 2.06
CA PHE A 369 -13.32 -11.58 2.53
C PHE A 369 -14.41 -11.83 1.47
N GLU A 370 -14.09 -12.57 0.41
CA GLU A 370 -15.08 -13.12 -0.54
C GLU A 370 -15.81 -14.32 0.08
N PRO A 371 -16.99 -14.71 -0.45
CA PRO A 371 -17.70 -15.92 0.00
C PRO A 371 -16.82 -17.18 0.01
N GLU A 372 -15.91 -17.30 -0.96
CA GLU A 372 -14.99 -18.41 -1.18
C GLU A 372 -13.63 -18.21 -0.46
N ARG A 373 -13.56 -17.34 0.56
CA ARG A 373 -12.32 -17.06 1.33
C ARG A 373 -11.59 -18.31 1.84
N GLU A 374 -12.30 -19.41 2.10
CA GLU A 374 -11.71 -20.68 2.52
C GLU A 374 -10.81 -21.28 1.41
N GLU A 375 -11.25 -21.20 0.16
CA GLU A 375 -10.45 -21.62 -1.00
C GLU A 375 -9.20 -20.77 -1.13
N ILE A 376 -9.35 -19.44 -1.03
CA ILE A 376 -8.23 -18.49 -1.12
C ILE A 376 -7.16 -18.79 -0.06
N ALA A 377 -7.59 -19.00 1.19
CA ALA A 377 -6.68 -19.35 2.28
C ALA A 377 -5.99 -20.69 2.05
N GLY A 378 -6.74 -21.70 1.58
CA GLY A 378 -6.21 -23.02 1.23
C GLY A 378 -5.12 -22.94 0.17
N ASP A 379 -5.31 -22.16 -0.90
CA ASP A 379 -4.29 -21.98 -1.94
C ASP A 379 -3.02 -21.32 -1.41
N ILE A 380 -3.16 -20.33 -0.52
CA ILE A 380 -2.01 -19.69 0.12
C ILE A 380 -1.23 -20.69 0.98
N ILE A 381 -1.93 -21.45 1.83
CA ILE A 381 -1.32 -22.46 2.70
C ILE A 381 -0.61 -23.53 1.86
N ASN A 382 -1.27 -24.05 0.82
CA ASN A 382 -0.71 -25.05 -0.08
C ASN A 382 0.56 -24.56 -0.77
N TRP A 383 0.58 -23.29 -1.22
CA TRP A 383 1.76 -22.70 -1.82
C TRP A 383 2.92 -22.56 -0.83
N MET A 384 2.64 -22.13 0.41
CA MET A 384 3.63 -22.02 1.47
C MET A 384 4.23 -23.40 1.83
N GLU A 385 3.40 -24.43 1.95
CA GLU A 385 3.87 -25.79 2.23
C GLU A 385 4.75 -26.33 1.10
N LYS A 386 4.35 -26.15 -0.16
CA LYS A 386 5.20 -26.49 -1.32
C LYS A 386 6.54 -25.78 -1.27
N ARG A 387 6.55 -24.49 -0.89
CA ARG A 387 7.78 -23.70 -0.78
C ARG A 387 8.73 -24.24 0.28
N LEU A 388 8.19 -24.62 1.45
CA LEU A 388 8.96 -25.25 2.53
C LEU A 388 9.50 -26.63 2.13
N GLN A 389 8.74 -27.40 1.35
CA GLN A 389 9.17 -28.72 0.85
C GLN A 389 10.23 -28.64 -0.26
N ALA A 390 10.36 -27.51 -0.95
CA ALA A 390 11.41 -27.29 -1.97
C ALA A 390 12.79 -26.95 -1.36
N GLN A 391 12.84 -26.50 -0.09
CA GLN A 391 14.06 -26.13 0.66
C GLN A 391 14.97 -27.28 1.15
N PRO A 392 14.52 -28.52 1.45
CA PRO A 392 15.34 -29.55 2.09
C PRO A 392 16.59 -29.93 1.29
N ASN A 393 16.57 -29.74 -0.02
CA ASN A 393 17.67 -30.12 -0.91
C ASN A 393 18.79 -29.06 -1.01
N LEU A 394 18.57 -27.81 -0.56
CA LEU A 394 19.58 -26.74 -0.64
C LEU A 394 20.40 -26.56 0.66
N ARG A 395 19.91 -27.07 1.80
CA ARG A 395 20.63 -26.99 3.08
C ARG A 395 21.60 -28.15 3.33
N LYS A 396 21.43 -29.29 2.64
CA LYS A 396 22.34 -30.43 2.77
C LYS A 396 23.69 -30.24 2.06
N ASP A 397 23.75 -29.32 1.09
CA ASP A 397 24.94 -29.14 0.25
C ASP A 397 25.93 -28.08 0.79
N ASN A 398 25.62 -27.44 1.92
CA ASN A 398 26.46 -26.39 2.54
C ASN A 398 27.13 -26.81 3.85
N PHE A 399 27.20 -28.12 4.13
CA PHE A 399 28.02 -28.69 5.19
C PHE A 399 29.03 -29.66 4.59
N TRP A 400 30.11 -29.14 4.01
CA TRP A 400 31.37 -29.85 3.79
C TRP A 400 32.54 -28.91 4.04
#